data_AF-A0A316QFH1-F1
#
_entry.id   AF-A0A316QFH1-F1
#
_cell.length_a   1.000
_cell.length_b   1.000
_cell.length_c   1.000
_cell.angle_alpha   90.00
_cell.angle_beta   90.00
_cell.angle_gamma   90.00
#
_symmetry.space_group_name_H-M   'P 1'
#
loop_
_entity.id
_entity.type
_entity.pdbx_description
1 polymer ?
#
loop_
_entity_poly.entity_id
_entity_poly.type
_entity_poly.pdbx_seq_one_letter_code
_entity_poly.pdbx_strand_id
1 'polypeptide(L)'
;MFFDKAYGISFEKILSLISSPELEGIEYFVESDIKNQNKTTIKIHTSKANNVLEKINIPEHFSEAKKLGRGRLLFYVKFKDSISSLNKESFENLFGFKL
;
A
#
# COMPACT_ATOMS: atom_id res chain seq x y z
N MET A 1 8.67 -0.46 6.22
CA MET A 1 7.25 -0.05 6.13
C MET A 1 6.46 -1.33 6.32
N PHE A 2 5.69 -1.44 7.40
CA PHE A 2 4.74 -2.54 7.58
C PHE A 2 3.44 -2.13 6.90
N PHE A 3 2.87 -3.01 6.08
CA PHE A 3 1.64 -2.72 5.37
C PHE A 3 0.49 -3.45 6.05
N ASP A 4 -0.27 -2.78 6.91
CA ASP A 4 -1.35 -3.47 7.65
C ASP A 4 -2.45 -4.01 6.72
N LYS A 5 -2.55 -3.44 5.51
CA LYS A 5 -3.47 -3.83 4.45
C LYS A 5 -2.83 -3.63 3.07
N ALA A 6 -3.21 -4.46 2.11
CA ALA A 6 -2.94 -4.22 0.70
C ALA A 6 -4.24 -4.15 -0.08
N TYR A 7 -4.30 -3.21 -1.01
CA TYR A 7 -5.46 -2.99 -1.87
C TYR A 7 -5.04 -3.17 -3.32
N GLY A 8 -5.92 -3.78 -4.11
CA GLY A 8 -5.75 -3.94 -5.54
C GLY A 8 -6.91 -3.29 -6.30
N ILE A 9 -6.61 -2.62 -7.39
CA ILE A 9 -7.60 -2.01 -8.28
C ILE A 9 -7.20 -2.36 -9.71
N SER A 10 -8.17 -2.78 -10.52
CA SER A 10 -7.89 -3.09 -11.93
C SER A 10 -7.63 -1.79 -12.70
N PHE A 11 -6.80 -1.88 -13.73
CA PHE A 11 -6.53 -0.72 -14.59
C PHE A 11 -7.80 -0.23 -15.30
N GLU A 12 -8.68 -1.15 -15.70
CA GLU A 12 -10.02 -0.83 -16.21
C GLU A 12 -10.81 0.03 -15.22
N LYS A 13 -10.82 -0.35 -13.93
CA LYS A 13 -11.54 0.41 -12.91
C LYS A 13 -10.95 1.80 -12.72
N ILE A 14 -9.62 1.93 -12.74
CA ILE A 14 -8.94 3.23 -12.72
C ILE A 14 -9.46 4.09 -13.88
N LEU A 15 -9.43 3.57 -15.10
CA LEU A 15 -9.90 4.30 -16.28
C LEU A 15 -11.36 4.73 -16.17
N SER A 16 -12.24 3.82 -15.71
CA SER A 16 -13.66 4.12 -15.53
C SER A 16 -13.93 5.25 -14.52
N LEU A 17 -13.12 5.34 -13.46
CA LEU A 17 -13.26 6.37 -12.45
C LEU A 17 -12.83 7.73 -12.99
N ILE A 18 -11.65 7.79 -13.62
CA ILE A 18 -11.09 9.05 -14.12
C ILE A 18 -11.78 9.57 -15.38
N SER A 19 -12.56 8.72 -16.06
CA SER A 19 -13.42 9.11 -17.18
C SER A 19 -14.76 9.69 -16.75
N SER A 20 -15.04 9.77 -15.45
CA SER A 20 -16.29 10.27 -14.85
C SER A 20 -16.02 11.57 -14.08
N PRO A 21 -16.06 12.76 -14.73
CA PRO A 21 -15.72 14.04 -14.10
C PRO A 21 -16.55 14.38 -12.86
N GLU A 22 -17.79 13.88 -12.79
CA GLU A 22 -18.67 14.02 -11.64
C GLU A 22 -18.14 13.37 -10.35
N LEU A 23 -17.16 12.47 -10.47
CA LEU A 23 -16.50 11.81 -9.35
C LEU A 23 -15.21 12.52 -8.90
N GLU A 24 -14.73 13.52 -9.67
CA GLU A 24 -13.55 14.30 -9.31
C GLU A 24 -13.82 15.15 -8.07
N GLY A 25 -12.91 15.09 -7.09
CA GLY A 25 -13.10 15.73 -5.79
C GLY A 25 -13.87 14.89 -4.78
N ILE A 26 -14.43 13.75 -5.19
CA ILE A 26 -15.21 12.84 -4.33
C ILE A 26 -14.51 11.48 -4.21
N GLU A 27 -14.25 10.82 -5.33
CA GLU A 27 -13.70 9.46 -5.37
C GLU A 27 -12.28 9.40 -5.94
N TYR A 28 -11.90 10.42 -6.72
CA TYR A 28 -10.53 10.64 -7.15
C TYR A 28 -10.18 12.13 -7.18
N PHE A 29 -8.88 12.43 -7.17
CA PHE A 29 -8.34 13.79 -7.25
C PHE A 29 -7.17 13.82 -8.23
N VAL A 30 -7.10 14.89 -9.02
CA VAL A 30 -5.98 15.14 -9.92
C VAL A 30 -5.13 16.26 -9.34
N GLU A 31 -3.84 15.99 -9.15
CA GLU A 31 -2.87 16.96 -8.66
C GLU A 31 -1.73 17.09 -9.66
N SER A 32 -1.33 18.32 -9.96
CA SER A 32 -0.12 18.61 -10.73
C SER A 32 0.82 19.44 -9.85
N ASP A 33 1.93 18.84 -9.43
CA ASP A 33 2.90 19.47 -8.53
C ASP A 33 4.29 19.54 -9.18
N ILE A 34 4.87 20.74 -9.16
CA ILE A 34 6.24 21.02 -9.64
C ILE A 34 7.26 20.20 -8.84
N LYS A 35 7.02 19.99 -7.53
CA LYS A 35 7.89 19.19 -6.66
C LYS A 35 7.89 17.72 -7.04
N ASN A 36 6.81 17.23 -7.64
CA ASN A 36 6.74 15.88 -8.20
C ASN A 36 7.21 15.85 -9.68
N GLN A 37 8.25 16.60 -10.02
CA GLN A 37 8.84 16.64 -11.36
C GLN A 37 7.82 16.96 -12.47
N ASN A 38 6.85 17.83 -12.18
CA ASN A 38 5.73 18.17 -13.08
C ASN A 38 4.86 16.96 -13.51
N LYS A 39 4.83 15.88 -12.74
CA LYS A 39 3.95 14.73 -13.01
C LYS A 39 2.55 15.00 -12.48
N THR A 40 1.57 14.69 -13.33
CA THR A 40 0.17 14.60 -12.88
C THR A 40 0.00 13.33 -12.05
N THR A 41 -0.54 13.50 -10.85
CA THR A 41 -0.82 12.42 -9.90
C THR A 41 -2.32 12.28 -9.78
N ILE A 42 -2.81 11.06 -9.99
CA ILE A 42 -4.20 10.70 -9.75
C ILE A 42 -4.25 9.98 -8.40
N LYS A 43 -4.96 10.56 -7.44
CA LYS A 43 -5.21 9.97 -6.12
C LYS A 43 -6.60 9.37 -6.13
N ILE A 44 -6.71 8.07 -5.88
CA ILE A 44 -8.00 7.35 -5.84
C ILE A 44 -8.27 6.93 -4.40
N HIS A 45 -9.49 7.12 -3.93
CA HIS A 45 -9.90 6.63 -2.62
C HIS A 45 -9.77 5.10 -2.54
N THR A 46 -9.14 4.61 -1.47
CA THR A 46 -8.93 3.18 -1.25
C THR A 46 -10.22 2.37 -1.12
N SER A 47 -11.36 3.02 -0.82
CA SER A 47 -12.70 2.41 -0.83
C SER A 47 -13.12 1.92 -2.22
N LYS A 48 -12.46 2.37 -3.30
CA LYS A 48 -12.69 1.91 -4.68
C LYS A 48 -11.80 0.77 -5.11
N ALA A 49 -10.90 0.32 -4.23
CA ALA A 49 -10.03 -0.82 -4.46
C ALA A 49 -10.48 -2.03 -3.62
N ASN A 50 -10.16 -3.23 -4.10
CA ASN A 50 -10.42 -4.47 -3.38
C ASN A 50 -9.37 -4.63 -2.29
N ASN A 51 -9.78 -4.90 -1.05
CA ASN A 51 -8.85 -5.31 -0.02
C ASN A 51 -8.40 -6.75 -0.28
N VAL A 52 -7.12 -6.94 -0.59
CA VAL A 52 -6.55 -8.25 -0.96
C VAL A 52 -5.82 -8.88 0.22
N LEU A 53 -5.09 -8.09 1.02
CA LEU A 53 -4.37 -8.56 2.19
C LEU A 53 -4.83 -7.83 3.45
N GLU A 54 -5.04 -8.60 4.51
CA GLU A 54 -5.40 -8.11 5.83
C GLU A 54 -4.53 -8.77 6.91
N LYS A 55 -4.46 -8.12 8.08
CA LYS A 55 -3.89 -8.68 9.33
C LYS A 55 -2.48 -9.25 9.12
N ILE A 56 -1.51 -8.36 8.92
CA ILE A 56 -0.10 -8.77 9.00
C ILE A 56 0.25 -9.01 10.47
N ASN A 57 0.69 -10.23 10.78
CA ASN A 57 1.30 -10.51 12.07
C ASN A 57 2.69 -9.86 12.10
N ILE A 58 2.96 -9.08 13.16
CA ILE A 58 4.27 -8.47 13.36
C ILE A 58 5.32 -9.59 13.33
N PRO A 59 6.27 -9.55 12.38
CA PRO A 59 7.29 -10.59 12.31
C PRO A 59 8.16 -10.57 13.55
N GLU A 60 8.66 -11.75 13.93
CA GLU A 60 9.75 -11.82 14.89
C GLU A 60 10.88 -10.91 14.44
N HIS A 61 11.40 -10.12 15.37
CA HIS A 61 12.49 -9.21 15.11
C HIS A 61 13.66 -9.49 16.04
N PHE A 62 14.86 -9.31 15.50
CA PHE A 62 16.12 -9.39 16.22
C PHE A 62 16.73 -8.00 16.19
N SER A 63 17.23 -7.53 17.33
CA SER A 63 17.97 -6.29 17.37
C SER A 63 19.30 -6.45 18.07
N GLU A 64 20.32 -5.79 17.54
CA GLU A 64 21.64 -5.69 18.15
C GLU A 64 22.00 -4.21 18.32
N ALA A 65 22.43 -3.82 19.53
CA ALA A 65 22.81 -2.45 19.84
C ALA A 65 24.33 -2.30 19.82
N LYS A 66 24.81 -1.37 18.99
CA LYS A 66 26.22 -1.00 18.89
C LYS A 66 26.44 0.39 19.48
N LYS A 67 27.31 0.49 20.49
CA LYS A 67 27.79 1.78 21.00
C LYS A 67 28.69 2.46 19.98
N LEU A 68 28.37 3.69 19.66
CA LEU A 68 29.18 4.61 18.86
C LEU A 68 29.82 5.67 19.78
N GLY A 69 30.76 6.44 19.23
CA GLY A 69 31.40 7.52 19.99
C GLY A 69 30.41 8.59 20.46
N ARG A 70 30.72 9.24 21.59
CA ARG A 70 29.93 10.30 22.24
C ARG A 70 28.55 9.84 22.74
N GLY A 71 28.47 8.61 23.28
CA GLY A 71 27.24 8.09 23.90
C GLY A 71 26.12 7.72 22.92
N ARG A 72 26.39 7.74 21.62
CA ARG A 72 25.42 7.34 20.58
C ARG A 72 25.25 5.82 20.56
N LEU A 73 24.03 5.36 20.30
CA LEU A 73 23.70 3.94 20.08
C LEU A 73 23.15 3.77 18.67
N LEU A 74 23.62 2.73 17.98
CA LEU A 74 23.09 2.28 16.70
C LEU A 74 22.39 0.94 16.92
N PHE A 75 21.14 0.81 16.51
CA PHE A 75 20.39 -0.44 16.57
C PHE A 75 20.30 -1.04 15.17
N TYR A 76 20.83 -2.24 15.01
CA TYR A 76 20.59 -3.06 13.82
C TYR A 76 19.35 -3.88 14.09
N VAL A 77 18.28 -3.66 13.34
CA VAL A 77 17.02 -4.41 13.47
C VAL A 77 16.83 -5.25 12.22
N LYS A 78 16.66 -6.56 12.40
CA LYS A 78 16.34 -7.52 11.35
C LYS A 78 15.01 -8.18 11.65
N PHE A 79 14.11 -8.17 10.67
CA PHE A 79 12.85 -8.89 10.73
C PHE A 79 12.99 -10.24 10.01
N LYS A 80 12.35 -11.28 10.56
CA LYS A 80 12.15 -12.56 9.87
C LYS A 80 10.94 -12.48 8.92
N ASP A 81 10.50 -13.63 8.42
CA ASP A 81 9.28 -13.80 7.66
C ASP A 81 8.05 -13.34 8.46
N SER A 82 7.12 -12.69 7.77
CA SER A 82 5.81 -12.31 8.29
C SER A 82 4.72 -13.13 7.60
N ILE A 83 3.62 -13.39 8.32
CA ILE A 83 2.43 -14.03 7.76
C ILE A 83 1.31 -12.97 7.69
N SER A 84 0.57 -12.99 6.59
CA SER A 84 -0.63 -12.16 6.38
C SER A 84 -1.79 -13.02 5.92
N SER A 85 -3.01 -12.57 6.20
CA SER A 85 -4.22 -13.22 5.71
C SER A 85 -4.60 -12.69 4.33
N LEU A 86 -4.76 -13.60 3.36
CA LEU A 86 -5.29 -13.27 2.04
C LEU A 86 -6.82 -13.29 2.09
N ASN A 87 -7.46 -12.22 1.61
CA ASN A 87 -8.89 -12.24 1.31
C ASN A 87 -9.09 -12.99 -0.02
N LYS A 88 -9.45 -14.27 0.07
CA LYS A 88 -9.62 -15.16 -1.08
C LYS A 88 -10.62 -14.59 -2.09
N GLU A 89 -11.81 -14.19 -1.65
CA GLU A 89 -12.86 -13.68 -2.54
C GLU A 89 -12.41 -12.42 -3.28
N SER A 90 -11.87 -11.43 -2.55
CA SER A 90 -11.35 -10.20 -3.17
C SER A 90 -10.21 -10.45 -4.15
N PHE A 91 -9.35 -11.43 -3.85
CA PHE A 91 -8.27 -11.83 -4.75
C PHE A 91 -8.82 -12.46 -6.03
N GLU A 92 -9.67 -13.47 -5.90
CA GLU A 92 -10.25 -14.18 -7.06
C GLU A 92 -11.05 -13.23 -7.95
N ASN A 93 -11.81 -12.30 -7.35
CA ASN A 93 -12.53 -11.25 -8.08
C ASN A 93 -11.60 -10.28 -8.81
N LEU A 94 -10.44 -9.97 -8.24
CA LEU A 94 -9.48 -9.04 -8.86
C LEU A 94 -8.68 -9.69 -10.00
N PHE A 95 -8.26 -10.94 -9.81
CA PHE A 95 -7.34 -11.62 -10.72
C PHE A 95 -8.02 -12.59 -11.70
N GLY A 96 -9.28 -12.96 -11.46
CA GLY A 96 -10.08 -13.77 -12.38
C GLY A 96 -9.74 -15.27 -12.38
N PHE A 97 -9.01 -15.76 -11.38
CA PHE A 97 -8.69 -17.19 -11.21
C PHE A 97 -8.79 -17.62 -9.75
N LYS A 98 -8.98 -18.93 -9.53
CA LYS A 98 -9.12 -19.52 -8.21
C LYS A 98 -7.76 -19.92 -7.60
N LEU A 99 -7.62 -19.69 -6.29
CA LEU A 99 -6.51 -20.19 -5.47
C LEU A 99 -6.74 -21.62 -4.98
#